data_AF-A0A553I823-F1
#
_entry.id   AF-A0A553I823-F1
#
_cell.length_a   1.000
_cell.length_b   1.000
_cell.length_c   1.000
_cell.angle_alpha   90.00
_cell.angle_beta   90.00
_cell.angle_gamma   90.00
#
_symmetry.space_group_name_H-M   'P 1'
#
loop_
_entity.id
_entity.type
_entity.pdbx_description
1 polymer ?
#
loop_
_entity_poly.entity_id
_entity_poly.type
_entity_poly.pdbx_seq_one_letter_code
_entity_poly.pdbx_strand_id
1 'polypeptide(L)'
;MEICQDSSPNPAYEAPPLSMRSNIFGDGGGGYLVTYPSIGGIVIATTPLPADLAHLGLSQTRDTERSNAIAEEDDIANRMLRLGANWWPDWDTYARHRERVDQGILYDFHFPPDMFVGYPSTGGVWVSKFSADLDQSWAGGKESSQPRMPKGWRQALAGALTMDDKCKVMEDLGAVFYDSIGLCPDVAQTVDQGKEMFERYLALLRNMEDPEYLARWLAIKGRSSDRENGDDFYEE
;
A
#
# COMPACT_ATOMS: atom_id res chain seq x y z
N MET A 1 -6.51 1.04 -39.80
CA MET A 1 -5.55 0.06 -39.27
C MET A 1 -4.91 0.75 -38.09
N GLU A 2 -5.64 0.83 -36.99
CA GLU A 2 -5.17 1.51 -35.78
C GLU A 2 -4.42 0.50 -34.92
N ILE A 3 -3.27 0.95 -34.46
CA ILE A 3 -2.22 0.17 -33.87
C ILE A 3 -2.69 -0.18 -32.46
N CYS A 4 -3.15 -1.41 -32.26
CA CYS A 4 -3.25 -1.99 -30.93
C CYS A 4 -1.83 -1.97 -30.36
N GLN A 5 -1.51 -0.98 -29.51
CA GLN A 5 -0.41 -1.12 -28.58
C GLN A 5 -0.85 -2.20 -27.60
N ASP A 6 -0.58 -3.44 -27.98
CA ASP A 6 -0.56 -4.56 -27.06
C ASP A 6 0.66 -4.32 -26.17
N SER A 7 0.48 -3.43 -25.18
CA SER A 7 1.46 -3.18 -24.14
C SER A 7 1.63 -4.50 -23.41
N SER A 8 2.75 -5.18 -23.66
CA SER A 8 3.11 -6.39 -22.92
C SER A 8 2.94 -6.08 -21.43
N PRO A 9 2.28 -6.97 -20.66
CA PRO A 9 2.02 -6.73 -19.24
C PRO A 9 3.36 -6.44 -18.57
N ASN A 10 3.40 -5.37 -17.77
CA ASN A 10 4.61 -5.04 -17.04
C ASN A 10 4.93 -6.19 -16.08
N PRO A 11 6.10 -6.85 -16.21
CA PRO A 11 6.43 -8.05 -15.45
C PRO A 11 6.42 -7.84 -13.93
N ALA A 12 6.53 -6.59 -13.46
CA ALA A 12 6.40 -6.24 -12.05
C ALA A 12 5.00 -6.52 -11.46
N TYR A 13 3.96 -6.61 -12.30
CA TYR A 13 2.57 -6.85 -11.89
C TYR A 13 2.01 -8.19 -12.36
N GLU A 14 2.84 -9.05 -12.95
CA GLU A 14 2.42 -10.42 -13.25
C GLU A 14 2.14 -11.19 -11.97
N ALA A 15 1.09 -12.02 -12.01
CA ALA A 15 0.72 -12.85 -10.86
C ALA A 15 1.86 -13.81 -10.51
N PRO A 16 2.19 -13.98 -9.21
CA PRO A 16 3.13 -14.99 -8.77
C PRO A 16 2.69 -16.37 -9.27
N PRO A 17 3.65 -17.28 -9.51
CA PRO A 17 3.35 -18.70 -9.54
C PRO A 17 2.56 -19.07 -8.27
N LEU A 18 1.48 -19.84 -8.40
CA LEU A 18 0.58 -20.16 -7.27
C LEU A 18 1.28 -20.84 -6.08
N SER A 19 2.43 -21.45 -6.31
CA SER A 19 3.28 -22.07 -5.28
C SER A 19 4.14 -21.09 -4.50
N MET A 20 4.26 -19.85 -4.96
CA MET A 20 5.11 -18.82 -4.35
C MET A 20 4.29 -17.86 -3.50
N ARG A 21 4.85 -17.51 -2.34
CA ARG A 21 4.29 -16.51 -1.42
C ARG A 21 4.94 -15.15 -1.62
N SER A 22 6.22 -15.11 -1.95
CA SER A 22 6.98 -13.87 -2.07
C SER A 22 7.83 -13.84 -3.33
N ASN A 23 8.09 -12.61 -3.80
CA ASN A 23 9.06 -12.31 -4.86
C ASN A 23 9.91 -11.10 -4.46
N ILE A 24 10.52 -11.16 -3.28
CA ILE A 24 11.28 -10.08 -2.66
C ILE A 24 12.69 -10.00 -3.26
N PHE A 25 13.26 -11.15 -3.63
CA PHE A 25 14.65 -11.27 -4.07
C PHE A 25 14.80 -11.52 -5.57
N GLY A 26 13.69 -11.51 -6.32
CA GLY A 26 13.71 -11.70 -7.77
C GLY A 26 14.17 -10.47 -8.55
N ASP A 27 14.60 -10.72 -9.79
CA ASP A 27 14.98 -9.69 -10.76
C ASP A 27 13.71 -8.98 -11.25
N GLY A 28 13.44 -7.75 -10.81
CA GLY A 28 12.24 -7.03 -11.28
C GLY A 28 11.83 -5.77 -10.52
N GLY A 29 12.39 -5.50 -9.33
CA GLY A 29 12.16 -4.25 -8.60
C GLY A 29 10.70 -4.04 -8.19
N GLY A 30 10.33 -4.51 -7.00
CA GLY A 30 8.97 -4.33 -6.48
C GLY A 30 8.48 -5.55 -5.71
N GLY A 31 9.29 -6.02 -4.77
CA GLY A 31 9.00 -7.26 -4.06
C GLY A 31 7.68 -7.23 -3.31
N TYR A 32 6.95 -8.33 -3.37
CA TYR A 32 5.70 -8.51 -2.64
C TYR A 32 5.75 -9.73 -1.73
N LEU A 33 4.88 -9.71 -0.75
CA LEU A 33 4.46 -10.86 0.03
C LEU A 33 2.94 -10.99 -0.14
N VAL A 34 2.46 -12.16 -0.57
CA VAL A 34 1.03 -12.42 -0.80
C VAL A 34 0.59 -13.69 -0.10
N THR A 35 -0.63 -13.70 0.45
CA THR A 35 -1.25 -14.87 1.06
C THR A 35 -2.67 -15.04 0.58
N TYR A 36 -3.17 -16.27 0.60
CA TYR A 36 -4.48 -16.64 0.03
C TYR A 36 -5.40 -17.18 1.12
N PRO A 37 -6.17 -16.30 1.78
CA PRO A 37 -7.02 -16.71 2.90
C PRO A 37 -8.22 -17.56 2.44
N SER A 38 -8.78 -18.34 3.38
CA SER A 38 -9.91 -19.25 3.18
C SER A 38 -11.17 -18.57 2.67
N ILE A 39 -11.35 -17.29 3.02
CA ILE A 39 -12.49 -16.47 2.58
C ILE A 39 -12.39 -16.01 1.12
N GLY A 40 -11.29 -16.36 0.44
CA GLY A 40 -10.97 -15.93 -0.92
C GLY A 40 -10.27 -14.57 -0.99
N GLY A 41 -9.93 -14.17 -2.21
CA GLY A 41 -9.08 -13.00 -2.46
C GLY A 41 -7.62 -13.23 -2.08
N ILE A 42 -6.90 -12.13 -1.89
CA ILE A 42 -5.49 -12.13 -1.49
C ILE A 42 -5.25 -11.08 -0.41
N VAL A 43 -4.26 -11.31 0.45
CA VAL A 43 -3.68 -10.25 1.28
C VAL A 43 -2.29 -9.99 0.78
N ILE A 44 -1.97 -8.72 0.46
CA ILE A 44 -0.70 -8.34 -0.13
C ILE A 44 -0.03 -7.21 0.66
N ALA A 45 1.26 -7.40 0.93
CA ALA A 45 2.16 -6.37 1.44
C ALA A 45 3.15 -5.98 0.34
N THR A 46 3.21 -4.70 0.02
CA THR A 46 4.11 -4.16 -1.00
C THR A 46 5.41 -3.70 -0.35
N THR A 47 6.55 -4.23 -0.81
CA THR A 47 7.88 -3.96 -0.25
C THR A 47 7.98 -4.30 1.25
N PRO A 48 7.82 -5.58 1.65
CA PRO A 48 7.98 -5.99 3.04
C PRO A 48 9.40 -5.72 3.53
N LEU A 49 9.55 -5.18 4.74
CA LEU A 49 10.86 -4.87 5.32
C LEU A 49 11.48 -6.12 5.97
N PRO A 50 12.81 -6.19 6.14
CA PRO A 50 13.44 -7.30 6.85
C PRO A 50 12.88 -7.53 8.27
N ALA A 51 12.59 -6.46 9.00
CA ALA A 51 11.94 -6.53 10.32
C ALA A 51 10.53 -7.15 10.26
N ASP A 52 9.77 -6.87 9.20
CA ASP A 52 8.43 -7.45 8.98
C ASP A 52 8.53 -8.95 8.70
N LEU A 53 9.47 -9.34 7.83
CA LEU A 53 9.70 -10.75 7.51
C LEU A 53 10.10 -11.55 8.76
N ALA A 54 11.00 -11.03 9.59
CA ALA A 54 11.36 -11.68 10.85
C ALA A 54 10.17 -11.78 11.81
N HIS A 55 9.36 -10.72 11.92
CA HIS A 55 8.16 -10.73 12.75
C HIS A 55 7.11 -11.75 12.27
N LEU A 56 7.01 -11.96 10.96
CA LEU A 56 6.16 -13.00 10.36
C LEU A 56 6.76 -14.42 10.45
N GLY A 57 8.01 -14.55 10.89
CA GLY A 57 8.73 -15.83 10.91
C GLY A 57 9.15 -16.32 9.52
N LEU A 58 9.30 -15.40 8.56
CA LEU A 58 9.73 -15.67 7.19
C LEU A 58 11.23 -15.44 7.01
N SER A 59 11.78 -16.00 5.92
CA SER A 59 13.19 -15.80 5.59
C SER A 59 13.47 -14.37 5.13
N GLN A 60 14.54 -13.78 5.64
CA GLN A 60 15.02 -12.45 5.25
C GLN A 60 16.00 -12.47 4.05
N THR A 61 16.33 -13.65 3.53
CA THR A 61 17.41 -13.82 2.54
C THR A 61 17.00 -14.57 1.29
N ARG A 62 15.77 -15.10 1.25
CA ARG A 62 15.22 -15.84 0.12
C ARG A 62 13.71 -15.79 0.15
N ASP A 63 13.12 -15.99 -1.01
CA ASP A 63 11.68 -16.10 -1.12
C ASP A 63 11.13 -17.35 -0.45
N THR A 64 9.86 -17.25 -0.08
CA THR A 64 9.14 -18.30 0.64
C THR A 64 8.02 -18.87 -0.23
N GLU A 65 7.84 -20.18 -0.13
CA GLU A 65 6.75 -20.89 -0.78
C GLU A 65 5.44 -20.69 -0.01
N ARG A 66 4.34 -20.78 -0.74
CA ARG A 66 2.99 -20.77 -0.18
C ARG A 66 2.76 -22.06 0.62
N SER A 67 2.00 -21.98 1.71
CA SER A 67 1.57 -23.18 2.42
C SER A 67 0.42 -23.89 1.70
N ASN A 68 0.45 -25.23 1.72
CA ASN A 68 -0.69 -26.04 1.27
C ASN A 68 -1.80 -26.12 2.32
N ALA A 69 -1.53 -25.72 3.57
CA ALA A 69 -2.50 -25.72 4.66
C ALA A 69 -3.22 -24.36 4.72
N ILE A 70 -4.52 -24.35 4.45
CA ILE A 70 -5.31 -23.11 4.42
C ILE A 70 -5.31 -22.37 5.76
N ALA A 71 -5.27 -23.10 6.88
CA ALA A 71 -5.21 -22.51 8.21
C ALA A 71 -3.88 -21.74 8.45
N GLU A 72 -2.78 -22.20 7.86
CA GLU A 72 -1.50 -21.47 7.92
C GLU A 72 -1.56 -20.19 7.08
N GLU A 73 -2.21 -20.24 5.91
CA GLU A 73 -2.44 -19.06 5.07
C GLU A 73 -3.31 -18.01 5.77
N ASP A 74 -4.37 -18.43 6.46
CA ASP A 74 -5.22 -17.53 7.26
C ASP A 74 -4.44 -16.88 8.41
N ASP A 75 -3.62 -17.65 9.13
CA ASP A 75 -2.81 -17.13 10.23
C ASP A 75 -1.79 -16.08 9.74
N ILE A 76 -1.07 -16.37 8.65
CA ILE A 76 -0.12 -15.40 8.10
C ILE A 76 -0.83 -14.18 7.50
N ALA A 77 -1.98 -14.35 6.86
CA ALA A 77 -2.79 -13.26 6.34
C ALA A 77 -3.22 -12.30 7.47
N ASN A 78 -3.71 -12.84 8.59
CA ASN A 78 -4.05 -12.04 9.77
C ASN A 78 -2.85 -11.26 10.31
N ARG A 79 -1.66 -11.89 10.37
CA ARG A 79 -0.43 -11.23 10.81
C ARG A 79 0.05 -10.16 9.83
N MET A 80 -0.12 -10.37 8.53
CA MET A 80 0.19 -9.36 7.50
C MET A 80 -0.76 -8.16 7.58
N LEU A 81 -2.06 -8.38 7.76
CA LEU A 81 -3.04 -7.30 7.94
C LEU A 81 -2.70 -6.43 9.16
N ARG A 82 -2.29 -7.06 10.26
CA ARG A 82 -1.78 -6.37 11.46
C ARG A 82 -0.53 -5.52 11.18
N LEU A 83 0.28 -5.89 10.19
CA LEU A 83 1.43 -5.09 9.74
C LEU A 83 1.06 -3.98 8.73
N GLY A 84 -0.22 -3.81 8.40
CA GLY A 84 -0.71 -2.80 7.46
C GLY A 84 -0.87 -3.31 6.02
N ALA A 85 -0.79 -4.63 5.77
CA ALA A 85 -1.16 -5.18 4.48
C ALA A 85 -2.65 -4.95 4.17
N ASN A 86 -3.02 -5.00 2.89
CA ASN A 86 -4.40 -4.86 2.46
C ASN A 86 -4.93 -6.17 1.86
N TRP A 87 -6.21 -6.46 2.13
CA TRP A 87 -6.94 -7.50 1.41
C TRP A 87 -7.37 -6.97 0.04
N TRP A 88 -7.40 -7.82 -0.99
CA TRP A 88 -7.86 -7.53 -2.34
C TRP A 88 -8.73 -8.67 -2.86
N PRO A 89 -9.73 -8.40 -3.72
CA PRO A 89 -10.61 -9.44 -4.25
C PRO A 89 -9.89 -10.46 -5.13
N ASP A 90 -8.84 -10.02 -5.82
CA ASP A 90 -8.01 -10.84 -6.70
C ASP A 90 -6.72 -10.08 -7.06
N TRP A 91 -5.76 -10.81 -7.64
CA TRP A 91 -4.49 -10.23 -8.09
C TRP A 91 -4.68 -9.19 -9.18
N ASP A 92 -5.55 -9.45 -10.16
CA ASP A 92 -5.71 -8.57 -11.32
C ASP A 92 -6.21 -7.18 -10.89
N THR A 93 -7.11 -7.11 -9.92
CA THR A 93 -7.62 -5.86 -9.36
C THR A 93 -6.51 -5.10 -8.64
N TYR A 94 -5.68 -5.78 -7.84
CA TYR A 94 -4.50 -5.16 -7.25
C TYR A 94 -3.54 -4.63 -8.34
N ALA A 95 -3.15 -5.49 -9.28
CA ALA A 95 -2.18 -5.20 -10.33
C ALA A 95 -2.60 -4.01 -11.18
N ARG A 96 -3.83 -4.02 -11.73
CA ARG A 96 -4.35 -2.95 -12.60
C ARG A 96 -4.34 -1.59 -11.90
N HIS A 97 -4.76 -1.52 -10.63
CA HIS A 97 -4.85 -0.24 -9.93
C HIS A 97 -3.48 0.22 -9.41
N ARG A 98 -2.66 -0.71 -8.89
CA ARG A 98 -1.30 -0.39 -8.44
C ARG A 98 -0.42 0.08 -9.59
N GLU A 99 -0.49 -0.58 -10.75
CA GLU A 99 0.23 -0.14 -11.95
C GLU A 99 -0.14 1.29 -12.34
N ARG A 100 -1.43 1.64 -12.33
CA ARG A 100 -1.86 3.02 -12.62
C ARG A 100 -1.31 4.03 -11.61
N VAL A 101 -1.30 3.70 -10.31
CA VAL A 101 -0.71 4.53 -9.26
C VAL A 101 0.79 4.74 -9.51
N ASP A 102 1.52 3.66 -9.82
CA ASP A 102 2.96 3.70 -10.07
C ASP A 102 3.31 4.36 -11.43
N GLN A 103 2.37 4.38 -12.39
CA GLN A 103 2.43 5.21 -13.60
C GLN A 103 2.04 6.68 -13.35
N GLY A 104 1.60 7.00 -12.13
CA GLY A 104 1.33 8.37 -11.72
C GLY A 104 -0.11 8.85 -11.88
N ILE A 105 -1.07 7.96 -12.07
CA ILE A 105 -2.48 8.31 -11.96
C ILE A 105 -2.79 8.60 -10.48
N LEU A 106 -3.35 9.78 -10.20
CA LEU A 106 -3.72 10.19 -8.85
C LEU A 106 -5.03 9.53 -8.42
N TYR A 107 -4.99 8.71 -7.38
CA TYR A 107 -6.17 8.08 -6.77
C TYR A 107 -6.62 8.80 -5.51
N ASP A 108 -5.72 9.38 -4.72
CA ASP A 108 -6.02 9.99 -3.43
C ASP A 108 -6.83 9.03 -2.54
N PHE A 109 -8.03 9.42 -2.09
CA PHE A 109 -8.89 8.59 -1.26
C PHE A 109 -9.49 7.36 -1.97
N HIS A 110 -9.37 7.26 -3.30
CA HIS A 110 -9.91 6.11 -4.05
C HIS A 110 -9.08 4.83 -3.87
N PHE A 111 -7.82 4.95 -3.47
CA PHE A 111 -6.91 3.83 -3.29
C PHE A 111 -6.61 3.61 -1.80
N PRO A 112 -6.47 2.35 -1.34
CA PRO A 112 -6.05 2.07 0.02
C PRO A 112 -4.70 2.73 0.36
N PRO A 113 -4.56 3.40 1.51
CA PRO A 113 -3.33 4.06 1.87
C PRO A 113 -2.18 3.06 2.09
N ASP A 114 -0.95 3.54 1.93
CA ASP A 114 0.24 2.82 2.39
C ASP A 114 0.29 2.90 3.92
N MET A 115 0.15 1.75 4.58
CA MET A 115 0.19 1.62 6.03
C MET A 115 1.52 1.03 6.49
N PHE A 116 2.08 1.60 7.55
CA PHE A 116 3.25 1.07 8.24
C PHE A 116 2.90 0.85 9.70
N VAL A 117 3.14 -0.36 10.20
CA VAL A 117 2.83 -0.74 11.57
C VAL A 117 4.04 -1.37 12.25
N GLY A 118 4.36 -0.95 13.47
CA GLY A 118 5.47 -1.49 14.27
C GLY A 118 5.02 -1.89 15.68
N TYR A 119 5.46 -3.06 16.14
CA TYR A 119 5.11 -3.61 17.46
C TYR A 119 6.32 -3.61 18.40
N PRO A 120 6.45 -2.62 19.31
CA PRO A 120 7.58 -2.57 20.22
C PRO A 120 7.45 -3.65 21.29
N SER A 121 8.58 -4.16 21.78
CA SER A 121 8.67 -5.16 22.84
C SER A 121 8.08 -4.68 24.18
N THR A 122 7.98 -3.37 24.37
CA THR A 122 7.35 -2.72 25.53
C THR A 122 5.82 -2.77 25.50
N GLY A 123 5.21 -3.23 24.41
CA GLY A 123 3.76 -3.23 24.20
C GLY A 123 3.25 -1.97 23.51
N GLY A 124 2.00 -2.06 23.02
CA GLY A 124 1.39 -1.06 22.15
C GLY A 124 1.75 -1.26 20.68
N VAL A 125 1.50 -0.23 19.87
CA VAL A 125 1.76 -0.24 18.43
C VAL A 125 1.97 1.17 17.87
N TRP A 126 2.94 1.31 16.97
CA TRP A 126 3.15 2.53 16.18
C TRP A 126 2.53 2.36 14.80
N VAL A 127 1.83 3.39 14.32
CA VAL A 127 1.14 3.37 13.02
C VAL A 127 1.43 4.65 12.24
N SER A 128 1.69 4.50 10.94
CA SER A 128 1.74 5.60 9.98
C SER A 128 0.92 5.26 8.75
N LYS A 129 0.29 6.29 8.19
CA LYS A 129 -0.66 6.21 7.08
C LYS A 129 -0.31 7.28 6.06
N PHE A 130 -0.08 6.86 4.82
CA PHE A 130 0.26 7.77 3.73
C PHE A 130 -0.56 7.49 2.49
N SER A 131 -0.72 8.50 1.64
CA SER A 131 -1.22 8.29 0.28
C SER A 131 -0.31 7.31 -0.47
N ALA A 132 -0.91 6.40 -1.23
CA ALA A 132 -0.20 5.52 -2.15
C ALA A 132 0.27 6.24 -3.42
N ASP A 133 -0.28 7.43 -3.70
CA ASP A 133 0.08 8.23 -4.87
C ASP A 133 1.55 8.65 -4.84
N LEU A 134 2.24 8.52 -5.97
CA LEU A 134 3.60 9.00 -6.12
C LEU A 134 3.70 10.52 -5.85
N ASP A 135 4.82 10.93 -5.25
CA ASP A 135 5.19 12.33 -5.08
C ASP A 135 5.54 12.94 -6.46
N GLN A 136 4.52 13.41 -7.16
CA GLN A 136 4.69 14.13 -8.42
C GLN A 136 4.95 15.60 -8.17
N SER A 137 6.20 15.91 -7.79
CA SER A 137 6.69 17.29 -7.72
C SER A 137 6.49 18.09 -9.02
N TRP A 138 6.41 17.42 -10.18
CA TRP A 138 6.13 18.06 -11.48
C TRP A 138 4.63 18.32 -11.75
N ALA A 139 3.72 17.69 -10.99
CA ALA A 139 2.28 17.92 -11.09
C ALA A 139 1.78 19.00 -10.10
N GLY A 140 2.68 19.85 -9.59
CA GLY A 140 2.35 21.06 -8.86
C GLY A 140 1.88 20.85 -7.42
N GLY A 141 2.37 19.81 -6.72
CA GLY A 141 2.17 19.68 -5.27
C GLY A 141 0.69 19.58 -4.84
N LYS A 142 -0.14 18.88 -5.63
CA LYS A 142 -1.58 18.78 -5.38
C LYS A 142 -1.88 18.19 -4.00
N GLU A 143 -2.73 18.90 -3.26
CA GLU A 143 -3.19 18.51 -1.93
C GLU A 143 -3.92 17.15 -2.00
N SER A 144 -3.42 16.20 -1.23
CA SER A 144 -4.03 14.88 -1.03
C SER A 144 -4.84 14.93 0.26
N SER A 145 -5.97 14.22 0.25
CA SER A 145 -6.75 13.96 1.46
C SER A 145 -6.00 13.15 2.51
N GLN A 146 -4.90 12.49 2.12
CA GLN A 146 -4.02 11.74 3.01
C GLN A 146 -2.63 12.38 3.06
N PRO A 147 -1.91 12.26 4.19
CA PRO A 147 -0.53 12.73 4.27
C PRO A 147 0.34 12.10 3.19
N ARG A 148 1.24 12.89 2.59
CA ARG A 148 2.26 12.35 1.69
C ARG A 148 3.33 11.63 2.50
N MET A 149 3.84 10.53 1.97
CA MET A 149 4.96 9.84 2.57
C MET A 149 6.20 10.74 2.53
N PRO A 150 6.87 11.01 3.66
CA PRO A 150 8.08 11.81 3.67
C PRO A 150 9.17 11.18 2.80
N LYS A 151 9.92 12.01 2.08
CA LYS A 151 11.12 11.55 1.35
C LYS A 151 12.08 10.88 2.33
N GLY A 152 12.60 9.72 1.98
CA GLY A 152 13.49 8.97 2.86
C GLY A 152 12.78 8.01 3.83
N TRP A 153 11.45 8.03 3.95
CA TRP A 153 10.71 7.18 4.89
C TRP A 153 11.04 5.69 4.72
N ARG A 154 10.88 5.16 3.50
CA ARG A 154 11.17 3.75 3.20
C ARG A 154 12.66 3.43 3.38
N GLN A 155 13.55 4.36 3.05
CA GLN A 155 15.00 4.20 3.23
C GLN A 155 15.39 4.15 4.72
N ALA A 156 14.79 4.98 5.56
CA ALA A 156 15.01 4.97 7.00
C ALA A 156 14.53 3.64 7.61
N LEU A 157 13.33 3.18 7.22
CA LEU A 157 12.81 1.89 7.68
C LEU A 157 13.60 0.69 7.16
N ALA A 158 14.19 0.77 5.97
CA ALA A 158 15.05 -0.30 5.43
C ALA A 158 16.31 -0.55 6.28
N GLY A 159 16.73 0.44 7.08
CA GLY A 159 17.83 0.30 8.05
C GLY A 159 17.42 -0.39 9.36
N ALA A 160 16.13 -0.59 9.63
CA ALA A 160 15.65 -1.25 10.84
C ALA A 160 15.86 -2.76 10.75
N LEU A 161 16.65 -3.31 11.67
CA LEU A 161 16.96 -4.75 11.72
C LEU A 161 15.97 -5.53 12.58
N THR A 162 15.38 -4.86 13.56
CA THR A 162 14.40 -5.42 14.49
C THR A 162 13.09 -4.64 14.47
N MET A 163 12.04 -5.23 15.04
CA MET A 163 10.76 -4.53 15.18
C MET A 163 10.86 -3.32 16.13
N ASP A 164 11.72 -3.39 17.15
CA ASP A 164 11.99 -2.25 18.04
C ASP A 164 12.71 -1.11 17.30
N ASP A 165 13.68 -1.42 16.44
CA ASP A 165 14.32 -0.41 15.59
C ASP A 165 13.30 0.25 14.65
N LYS A 166 12.42 -0.56 14.04
CA LYS A 166 11.34 -0.05 13.17
C LYS A 166 10.44 0.92 13.95
N CYS A 167 10.05 0.55 15.17
CA CYS A 167 9.23 1.40 16.04
C CYS A 167 9.93 2.71 16.38
N LYS A 168 11.23 2.66 16.73
CA LYS A 168 12.02 3.85 17.04
C LYS A 168 12.09 4.81 15.86
N VAL A 169 12.34 4.30 14.65
CA VAL A 169 12.34 5.10 13.42
C VAL A 169 10.96 5.71 13.16
N MET A 170 9.90 4.92 13.31
CA MET A 170 8.52 5.41 13.14
C MET A 170 8.18 6.52 14.13
N GLU A 171 8.53 6.35 15.41
CA GLU A 171 8.39 7.37 16.46
C GLU A 171 9.12 8.67 16.08
N ASP A 172 10.40 8.59 15.71
CA ASP A 172 11.22 9.76 15.35
C ASP A 172 10.67 10.51 14.14
N LEU A 173 9.94 9.82 13.26
CA LEU A 173 9.31 10.38 12.08
C LEU A 173 7.84 10.76 12.30
N GLY A 174 7.35 10.76 13.54
CA GLY A 174 6.03 11.27 13.91
C GLY A 174 4.88 10.29 13.69
N ALA A 175 5.14 8.98 13.73
CA ALA A 175 4.08 7.97 13.77
C ALA A 175 3.18 8.16 15.01
N VAL A 176 1.98 7.59 14.95
CA VAL A 176 1.01 7.64 16.06
C VAL A 176 1.13 6.37 16.88
N PHE A 177 1.24 6.51 18.20
CA PHE A 177 1.21 5.39 19.13
C PHE A 177 -0.22 5.06 19.57
N TYR A 178 -0.53 3.77 19.68
CA TYR A 178 -1.75 3.23 20.27
C TYR A 178 -1.39 2.19 21.32
N ASP A 179 -2.11 2.19 22.46
CA ASP A 179 -1.90 1.20 23.53
C ASP A 179 -2.21 -0.23 23.08
N SER A 180 -3.06 -0.39 22.06
CA SER A 180 -3.31 -1.65 21.39
C SER A 180 -3.75 -1.44 19.95
N ILE A 181 -3.53 -2.43 19.08
CA ILE A 181 -3.95 -2.36 17.67
C ILE A 181 -5.45 -2.20 17.50
N GLY A 182 -6.26 -2.67 18.45
CA GLY A 182 -7.73 -2.52 18.41
C GLY A 182 -8.22 -1.09 18.56
N LEU A 183 -7.36 -0.15 18.98
CA LEU A 183 -7.68 1.28 19.03
C LEU A 183 -7.38 1.99 17.71
N CYS A 184 -6.68 1.36 16.78
CA CYS A 184 -6.41 1.91 15.46
C CYS A 184 -7.53 1.50 14.49
N PRO A 185 -8.36 2.44 14.00
CA PRO A 185 -9.49 2.13 13.13
C PRO A 185 -9.08 1.78 11.69
N ASP A 186 -7.83 2.08 11.31
CA ASP A 186 -7.32 1.94 9.95
C ASP A 186 -6.52 0.64 9.71
N VAL A 187 -6.34 -0.20 10.73
CA VAL A 187 -5.61 -1.48 10.59
C VAL A 187 -6.51 -2.67 10.93
N ALA A 188 -6.67 -3.57 9.97
CA ALA A 188 -7.41 -4.82 10.15
C ALA A 188 -6.63 -5.82 11.02
N GLN A 189 -7.32 -6.55 11.90
CA GLN A 189 -6.71 -7.59 12.73
C GLN A 189 -6.99 -9.00 12.23
N THR A 190 -8.03 -9.15 11.41
CA THR A 190 -8.46 -10.41 10.80
C THR A 190 -8.78 -10.25 9.31
N VAL A 191 -8.75 -11.35 8.56
CA VAL A 191 -9.12 -11.39 7.14
C VAL A 191 -10.53 -10.89 6.87
N ASP A 192 -11.50 -11.22 7.72
CA ASP A 192 -12.88 -10.73 7.59
C ASP A 192 -12.95 -9.20 7.75
N GLN A 193 -12.26 -8.65 8.76
CA GLN A 193 -12.16 -7.20 8.94
C GLN A 193 -11.44 -6.53 7.78
N GLY A 194 -10.37 -7.14 7.27
CA GLY A 194 -9.62 -6.65 6.11
C GLY A 194 -10.51 -6.55 4.88
N LYS A 195 -11.33 -7.57 4.62
CA LYS A 195 -12.31 -7.57 3.53
C LYS A 195 -13.37 -6.48 3.73
N GLU A 196 -13.99 -6.41 4.90
CA GLU A 196 -15.01 -5.39 5.24
C GLU A 196 -14.48 -3.97 5.05
N MET A 197 -13.28 -3.68 5.58
CA MET A 197 -12.63 -2.39 5.41
C MET A 197 -12.33 -2.08 3.94
N PHE A 198 -12.07 -3.10 3.13
CA PHE A 198 -11.76 -2.94 1.72
C PHE A 198 -12.99 -2.68 0.85
N GLU A 199 -14.19 -3.06 1.27
CA GLU A 199 -15.43 -2.90 0.48
C GLU A 199 -15.66 -1.45 0.06
N ARG A 200 -15.29 -0.47 0.90
CA ARG A 200 -15.36 0.96 0.55
C ARG A 200 -14.50 1.31 -0.67
N TYR A 201 -13.33 0.68 -0.80
CA TYR A 201 -12.42 0.93 -1.91
C TYR A 201 -12.90 0.27 -3.20
N LEU A 202 -13.58 -0.88 -3.15
CA LEU A 202 -14.07 -1.53 -4.37
C LEU A 202 -14.96 -0.62 -5.22
N ALA A 203 -15.88 0.11 -4.59
CA ALA A 203 -16.74 1.06 -5.30
C ALA A 203 -15.94 2.24 -5.87
N LEU A 204 -14.97 2.76 -5.11
CA LEU A 204 -14.12 3.88 -5.52
C LEU A 204 -13.18 3.51 -6.67
N LEU A 205 -12.57 2.32 -6.60
CA LEU A 205 -11.71 1.78 -7.64
C LEU A 205 -12.48 1.56 -8.94
N ARG A 206 -13.71 1.05 -8.88
CA ARG A 206 -14.60 0.93 -10.06
C ARG A 206 -14.89 2.29 -10.71
N ASN A 207 -15.11 3.34 -9.93
CA ASN A 207 -15.26 4.69 -10.50
C ASN A 207 -13.99 5.12 -11.25
N MET A 208 -12.81 4.76 -10.75
CA MET A 208 -11.52 5.05 -11.41
C MET A 208 -11.28 4.21 -12.68
N GLU A 209 -12.11 3.19 -12.95
CA GLU A 209 -12.11 2.45 -14.22
C GLU A 209 -12.99 3.12 -15.29
N ASP A 210 -13.94 3.98 -14.89
CA ASP A 210 -14.78 4.76 -15.81
C ASP A 210 -13.94 5.93 -16.40
N PRO A 211 -13.74 5.98 -17.73
CA PRO A 211 -12.91 7.01 -18.35
C PRO A 211 -13.44 8.44 -18.15
N GLU A 212 -14.76 8.63 -18.13
CA GLU A 212 -15.37 9.95 -17.92
C GLU A 212 -15.18 10.41 -16.48
N TYR A 213 -15.38 9.50 -15.52
CA TYR A 213 -15.12 9.78 -14.11
C TYR A 213 -13.66 10.15 -13.89
N LEU A 214 -12.73 9.34 -14.40
CA LEU A 214 -11.30 9.56 -14.28
C LEU A 214 -10.90 10.92 -14.87
N ALA A 215 -11.38 11.26 -16.07
CA ALA A 215 -11.11 12.55 -16.70
C ALA A 215 -11.62 13.73 -15.86
N ARG A 216 -12.84 13.63 -15.31
CA ARG A 216 -13.40 14.66 -14.41
C ARG A 216 -12.60 14.78 -13.12
N TRP A 217 -12.23 13.67 -12.51
CA TRP A 217 -11.43 13.62 -11.29
C TRP A 217 -10.06 14.29 -11.48
N LEU A 218 -9.34 13.92 -12.54
CA LEU A 218 -8.04 14.51 -12.86
C LEU A 218 -8.16 16.00 -13.20
N ALA A 219 -9.27 16.43 -13.84
CA ALA A 219 -9.55 17.84 -14.09
C ALA A 219 -9.80 18.63 -12.79
N ILE A 220 -10.55 18.07 -11.83
CA ILE A 220 -10.78 18.68 -10.51
C ILE A 220 -9.46 18.85 -9.77
N LYS A 221 -8.66 17.78 -9.69
CA LYS A 221 -7.33 17.83 -9.07
C LYS A 221 -6.37 18.74 -9.84
N GLY A 222 -6.57 18.94 -11.14
CA GLY A 222 -5.84 19.91 -11.95
C GLY A 222 -6.25 21.37 -11.71
N ARG A 223 -7.53 21.65 -11.41
CA ARG A 223 -8.04 23.02 -11.19
C ARG A 223 -7.69 23.60 -9.81
N SER A 224 -7.40 22.76 -8.82
CA SER A 224 -7.10 23.23 -7.46
C SER A 224 -5.81 24.05 -7.38
N SER A 225 -4.84 23.83 -8.28
CA SER A 225 -3.57 24.58 -8.32
C SER A 225 -3.68 25.98 -8.93
N ASP A 226 -4.73 26.25 -9.73
CA ASP A 226 -4.88 27.53 -10.44
C ASP A 226 -5.56 28.59 -9.57
N ARG A 227 -6.26 28.18 -8.51
CA ARG A 227 -6.96 29.11 -7.60
C ARG A 227 -6.09 29.69 -6.50
N GLU A 228 -4.94 29.10 -6.20
CA GLU A 228 -4.04 29.59 -5.14
C GLU A 228 -2.90 30.48 -5.67
N ASN A 229 -2.78 30.66 -7.00
CA ASN A 229 -1.79 31.57 -7.60
C ASN A 229 -2.40 32.90 -8.08
N GLY A 230 -3.60 33.24 -7.63
CA GLY A 230 -4.27 34.47 -8.00
C GLY A 230 -4.95 35.10 -6.80
N ASP A 231 -4.17 35.70 -5.91
CA ASP A 231 -4.53 36.85 -5.07
C ASP A 231 -3.32 37.25 -4.20
N ASP A 232 -2.33 37.90 -4.82
CA ASP A 232 -1.41 38.82 -4.16
C ASP A 232 -0.71 39.60 -5.29
N PHE A 233 -0.96 40.91 -5.38
CA PHE A 233 -0.53 41.95 -6.36
C PHE A 233 -1.78 42.57 -7.05
N TYR A 234 -2.26 43.78 -6.79
CA TYR A 234 -1.69 45.04 -6.28
C TYR A 234 -2.82 45.87 -5.64
N GLU A 235 -2.57 46.57 -4.54
CA GLU A 235 -3.10 47.93 -4.35
C GLU A 235 -1.96 48.82 -3.83
N GLU A 236 -1.71 49.90 -4.58
CA GLU A 236 -0.77 50.99 -4.29
C GLU A 236 -1.24 51.88 -3.12
#